data_AF-A0A258H5R4-F1
#
_entry.id   AF-A0A258H5R4-F1
#
_cell.length_a   1.000
_cell.length_b   1.000
_cell.length_c   1.000
_cell.angle_alpha   90.00
_cell.angle_beta   90.00
_cell.angle_gamma   90.00
#
_symmetry.space_group_name_H-M   'P 1'
#
loop_
_entity.id
_entity.type
_entity.pdbx_description
1 polymer ?
#
loop_
_entity_poly.entity_id
_entity_poly.type
_entity_poly.pdbx_seq_one_letter_code
_entity_poly.pdbx_strand_id
1 'polypeptide(L)'
;MTLLPGVYKFDGAATMNGMLTLDAAVDPKAVWMFQIGTSFLATEGSSVIFKDSIGNPDMVYWQVGSSATLAVGVSMVGNILALASITVNNGATVNGRCLARNGAVTLDNSVITKPAVVAFSATQTVSGISLE
;
A
#
# COMPACT_ATOMS: atom_id res chain seq x y z
N MET A 1 7.22 12.41 6.14
CA MET A 1 7.78 11.34 7.01
C MET A 1 8.38 10.28 6.11
N THR A 2 9.49 9.63 6.49
CA THR A 2 10.11 8.55 5.69
C THR A 2 10.17 7.27 6.50
N LEU A 3 9.75 6.15 5.90
CA LEU A 3 9.71 4.84 6.54
C LEU A 3 10.53 3.82 5.75
N LEU A 4 11.42 3.12 6.45
CA LEU A 4 12.09 1.92 5.95
C LEU A 4 11.10 0.74 5.88
N PRO A 5 11.47 -0.39 5.26
CA PRO A 5 10.59 -1.56 5.17
C PRO A 5 10.29 -2.11 6.57
N GLY A 6 9.06 -2.57 6.81
CA GLY A 6 8.69 -3.09 8.12
C GLY A 6 7.19 -3.16 8.41
N VAL A 7 6.89 -3.54 9.65
CA VAL A 7 5.53 -3.60 10.19
C VAL A 7 5.29 -2.39 11.08
N TYR A 8 4.23 -1.64 10.78
CA TYR A 8 3.83 -0.43 11.49
C TYR A 8 2.45 -0.68 12.10
N LYS A 9 2.42 -0.84 13.43
CA LYS A 9 1.21 -1.19 14.18
C LYS A 9 0.61 0.03 14.88
N PHE A 10 -0.70 0.18 14.76
CA PHE A 10 -1.53 1.16 15.45
C PHE A 10 -2.68 0.42 16.12
N ASP A 11 -2.82 0.50 17.44
CA ASP A 11 -3.88 -0.23 18.16
C ASP A 11 -5.28 0.36 17.92
N GLY A 12 -5.35 1.62 17.49
CA GLY A 12 -6.60 2.34 17.25
C GLY A 12 -6.71 2.86 15.82
N ALA A 13 -7.34 4.04 15.71
CA ALA A 13 -7.45 4.73 14.43
C ALA A 13 -6.11 5.33 14.03
N ALA A 14 -5.84 5.39 12.73
CA ALA A 14 -4.68 6.03 12.17
C ALA A 14 -5.08 7.09 11.14
N THR A 15 -4.39 8.23 11.18
CA THR A 15 -4.57 9.32 10.22
C THR A 15 -3.24 9.60 9.54
N MET A 16 -3.24 9.59 8.21
CA MET A 16 -2.12 10.04 7.40
C MET A 16 -2.39 11.46 6.91
N ASN A 17 -1.50 12.38 7.27
CA ASN A 17 -1.55 13.77 6.83
C ASN A 17 -0.23 14.13 6.13
N GLY A 18 -0.34 14.63 4.90
CA GLY A 18 0.79 15.05 4.08
C GLY A 18 1.45 13.89 3.34
N MET A 19 2.76 14.01 3.11
CA MET A 19 3.53 13.05 2.31
C MET A 19 4.21 11.98 3.19
N LEU A 20 3.91 10.72 2.87
CA LEU A 20 4.62 9.54 3.35
C LEU A 20 5.59 9.04 2.26
N THR A 21 6.87 9.00 2.59
CA THR A 21 7.92 8.44 1.74
C THR A 21 8.25 7.03 2.21
N LEU A 22 8.20 6.06 1.30
CA LEU A 22 8.64 4.69 1.52
C LEU A 22 10.04 4.53 0.93
N ASP A 23 11.02 4.23 1.78
CA ASP A 23 12.42 4.05 1.39
C ASP A 23 12.75 2.57 1.35
N ALA A 24 12.85 2.03 0.14
CA ALA A 24 13.15 0.63 -0.13
C ALA A 24 14.57 0.20 0.28
N ALA A 25 15.44 1.13 0.71
CA ALA A 25 16.84 0.87 0.98
C ALA A 25 17.51 0.05 -0.14
N VAL A 26 17.20 0.44 -1.39
CA VAL A 26 17.58 -0.19 -2.68
C VAL A 26 16.95 -1.54 -3.03
N ASP A 27 16.11 -2.15 -2.17
CA ASP A 27 15.43 -3.41 -2.49
C ASP A 27 14.02 -3.17 -3.08
N PRO A 28 13.79 -3.37 -4.39
CA PRO A 28 12.46 -3.19 -4.99
C PRO A 28 11.41 -4.20 -4.48
N LYS A 29 11.82 -5.23 -3.73
CA LYS A 29 10.96 -6.21 -3.07
C LYS A 29 10.71 -5.90 -1.59
N ALA A 30 11.17 -4.75 -1.12
CA ALA A 30 10.89 -4.25 0.21
C ALA A 30 9.38 -4.25 0.51
N VAL A 31 9.02 -4.64 1.73
CA VAL A 31 7.63 -4.81 2.18
C VAL A 31 7.29 -3.81 3.27
N TRP A 32 6.10 -3.21 3.15
CA TRP A 32 5.49 -2.40 4.20
C TRP A 32 4.14 -2.97 4.58
N MET A 33 3.93 -3.16 5.89
CA MET A 33 2.66 -3.62 6.45
C MET A 33 2.18 -2.64 7.51
N PHE A 34 1.14 -1.88 7.20
CA PHE A 34 0.44 -1.02 8.15
C PHE A 34 -0.72 -1.81 8.75
N GLN A 35 -0.67 -2.06 10.06
CA GLN A 35 -1.71 -2.75 10.82
C GLN A 35 -2.46 -1.74 11.67
N ILE A 36 -3.68 -1.40 11.28
CA ILE A 36 -4.49 -0.35 11.90
C ILE A 36 -5.68 -1.01 12.59
N GLY A 37 -5.75 -0.85 13.91
CA GLY A 37 -6.73 -1.54 14.76
C GLY A 37 -8.18 -1.17 14.47
N THR A 38 -8.43 0.08 14.07
CA THR A 38 -9.78 0.54 13.69
C THR A 38 -9.78 1.25 12.32
N SER A 39 -10.12 2.54 12.27
CA SER A 39 -10.32 3.29 11.03
C SER A 39 -9.01 3.88 10.51
N PHE A 40 -8.88 3.91 9.20
CA PHE A 40 -7.80 4.63 8.52
C PHE A 40 -8.36 5.84 7.77
N LEU A 41 -7.74 7.01 7.94
CA LEU A 41 -8.03 8.21 7.17
C LEU A 41 -6.75 8.73 6.52
N ALA A 42 -6.71 8.82 5.19
CA ALA A 42 -5.78 9.68 4.48
C ALA A 42 -6.46 11.03 4.26
N THR A 43 -5.91 12.11 4.83
CA THR A 43 -6.51 13.45 4.74
C THR A 43 -6.30 14.05 3.35
N GLU A 44 -7.06 15.11 3.05
CA GLU A 44 -7.07 15.77 1.74
C GLU A 44 -5.65 16.05 1.21
N GLY A 45 -5.41 15.71 -0.05
CA GLY A 45 -4.12 15.92 -0.73
C GLY A 45 -2.94 15.10 -0.21
N SER A 46 -3.13 14.19 0.74
CA SER A 46 -2.05 13.33 1.25
C SER A 46 -1.54 12.38 0.18
N SER A 47 -0.26 12.00 0.27
CA SER A 47 0.37 11.16 -0.75
C SER A 47 1.32 10.13 -0.16
N VAL A 48 1.42 8.99 -0.82
CA VAL A 48 2.45 7.97 -0.59
C VAL A 48 3.36 7.91 -1.81
N ILE A 49 4.67 8.02 -1.61
CA ILE A 49 5.67 7.94 -2.69
C ILE A 49 6.77 6.95 -2.35
N PHE A 50 7.37 6.35 -3.37
CA PHE A 50 8.63 5.62 -3.21
C PHE A 50 9.81 6.58 -3.34
N LYS A 51 10.75 6.51 -2.39
CA LYS A 51 12.02 7.22 -2.50
C LYS A 51 12.76 6.73 -3.75
N ASP A 52 13.31 7.67 -4.51
CA ASP A 52 14.10 7.41 -5.71
C ASP A 52 13.37 6.56 -6.78
N SER A 53 12.02 6.52 -6.71
CA SER A 53 11.17 5.65 -7.54
C SER A 53 11.48 4.14 -7.41
N ILE A 54 12.13 3.73 -6.31
CA ILE A 54 12.43 2.33 -6.02
C ILE A 54 11.37 1.79 -5.07
N GLY A 55 10.53 0.90 -5.58
CA GLY A 55 9.56 0.16 -4.79
C GLY A 55 8.47 -0.47 -5.65
N ASN A 56 7.70 -1.36 -5.03
CA ASN A 56 6.62 -2.07 -5.69
C ASN A 56 5.31 -1.87 -4.92
N PRO A 57 4.27 -1.26 -5.52
CA PRO A 57 2.96 -1.13 -4.87
C PRO A 57 2.33 -2.47 -4.45
N ASP A 58 2.65 -3.58 -5.13
CA ASP A 58 2.20 -4.92 -4.70
C ASP A 58 2.76 -5.33 -3.32
N MET A 59 3.84 -4.69 -2.85
CA MET A 59 4.51 -5.01 -1.58
C MET A 59 4.13 -4.05 -0.43
N VAL A 60 3.15 -3.15 -0.65
CA VAL A 60 2.65 -2.23 0.37
C VAL A 60 1.24 -2.67 0.77
N TYR A 61 1.01 -2.87 2.07
CA TYR A 61 -0.24 -3.38 2.62
C TYR A 61 -0.78 -2.48 3.72
N TRP A 62 -2.07 -2.19 3.63
CA TRP A 62 -2.82 -1.41 4.61
C TRP A 62 -3.94 -2.27 5.16
N GLN A 63 -3.69 -2.98 6.25
CA GLN A 63 -4.70 -3.75 6.95
C GLN A 63 -5.44 -2.83 7.92
N VAL A 64 -6.75 -2.70 7.72
CA VAL A 64 -7.60 -1.76 8.46
C VAL A 64 -8.71 -2.54 9.17
N GLY A 65 -8.76 -2.41 10.49
CA GLY A 65 -9.65 -3.16 11.36
C GLY A 65 -11.12 -2.73 11.29
N SER A 66 -11.42 -1.57 10.72
CA SER A 66 -12.77 -1.18 10.34
C SER A 66 -12.83 -0.66 8.90
N SER A 67 -12.98 0.65 8.69
CA SER A 67 -13.12 1.27 7.37
C SER A 67 -11.93 2.16 7.03
N ALA A 68 -11.64 2.25 5.74
CA ALA A 68 -10.63 3.17 5.21
C ALA A 68 -11.30 4.30 4.41
N THR A 69 -10.87 5.53 4.64
CA THR A 69 -11.30 6.71 3.89
C THR A 69 -10.10 7.38 3.26
N LEU A 70 -10.10 7.49 1.93
CA LEU A 70 -9.21 8.36 1.19
C LEU A 70 -9.97 9.64 0.86
N ALA A 71 -9.58 10.76 1.47
CA ALA A 71 -10.17 12.06 1.22
C ALA A 71 -9.89 12.55 -0.21
N VAL A 72 -10.44 13.72 -0.55
CA VAL A 72 -10.28 14.35 -1.87
C VAL A 72 -8.81 14.48 -2.24
N GLY A 73 -8.48 14.14 -3.49
CA GLY A 73 -7.15 14.33 -4.05
C GLY A 73 -6.02 13.50 -3.41
N VAL A 74 -6.33 12.48 -2.60
CA VAL A 74 -5.32 11.59 -2.03
C VAL A 74 -4.64 10.77 -3.14
N SER A 75 -3.31 10.64 -3.08
CA SER A 75 -2.54 9.75 -3.96
C SER A 75 -1.96 8.58 -3.17
N MET A 76 -2.59 7.41 -3.27
CA MET A 76 -2.29 6.25 -2.43
C MET A 76 -1.46 5.20 -3.18
N VAL A 77 -0.55 4.54 -2.46
CA VAL A 77 0.20 3.37 -2.94
C VAL A 77 -0.09 2.18 -2.03
N GLY A 78 -0.40 1.03 -2.64
CA GLY A 78 -0.53 -0.24 -1.95
C GLY A 78 -1.92 -0.86 -1.96
N ASN A 79 -2.03 -2.00 -1.28
CA ASN A 79 -3.24 -2.80 -1.18
C ASN A 79 -3.96 -2.48 0.13
N ILE A 80 -5.14 -1.88 0.03
CA ILE A 80 -6.00 -1.58 1.18
C ILE A 80 -6.92 -2.77 1.43
N LEU A 81 -6.82 -3.33 2.64
CA LEU A 81 -7.59 -4.46 3.16
C LEU A 81 -8.41 -3.98 4.35
N ALA A 82 -9.63 -3.50 4.10
CA ALA A 82 -10.52 -3.01 5.14
C ALA A 82 -11.51 -4.10 5.58
N LEU A 83 -11.73 -4.23 6.88
CA LEU A 83 -12.72 -5.16 7.41
C LEU A 83 -14.14 -4.76 6.97
N ALA A 84 -14.52 -3.50 7.14
CA ALA A 84 -15.88 -3.02 6.90
C ALA A 84 -16.05 -2.42 5.50
N SER A 85 -15.58 -1.20 5.24
CA SER A 85 -15.79 -0.51 3.96
C SER A 85 -14.59 0.33 3.53
N ILE A 86 -14.55 0.71 2.25
CA ILE A 86 -13.57 1.66 1.72
C ILE A 86 -14.30 2.77 0.98
N THR A 87 -13.96 4.03 1.28
CA THR A 87 -14.42 5.20 0.53
C THR A 87 -13.23 5.87 -0.15
N VAL A 88 -13.29 6.01 -1.46
CA VAL A 88 -12.31 6.73 -2.29
C VAL A 88 -13.01 7.94 -2.90
N ASN A 89 -12.77 9.11 -2.31
CA ASN A 89 -13.47 10.35 -2.69
C ASN A 89 -12.94 10.95 -4.01
N ASN A 90 -13.64 11.97 -4.50
CA ASN A 90 -13.32 12.69 -5.73
C ASN A 90 -11.82 12.96 -5.93
N GLY A 91 -11.31 12.59 -7.09
CA GLY A 91 -9.95 12.86 -7.52
C GLY A 91 -8.87 12.06 -6.77
N ALA A 92 -9.24 11.18 -5.84
CA ALA A 92 -8.26 10.30 -5.22
C ALA A 92 -7.80 9.21 -6.21
N THR A 93 -6.53 8.84 -6.11
CA THR A 93 -5.90 7.82 -6.94
C THR A 93 -5.30 6.73 -6.05
N VAL A 94 -5.34 5.48 -6.53
CA VAL A 94 -4.75 4.33 -5.86
C VAL A 94 -3.92 3.55 -6.87
N ASN A 95 -2.61 3.49 -6.67
CA ASN A 95 -1.75 2.52 -7.33
C ASN A 95 -1.68 1.27 -6.44
N GLY A 96 -2.53 0.29 -6.73
CA GLY A 96 -2.76 -0.85 -5.84
C GLY A 96 -4.15 -1.45 -5.98
N ARG A 97 -4.77 -1.79 -4.84
CA ARG A 97 -6.08 -2.45 -4.75
C ARG A 97 -6.88 -1.91 -3.57
N CYS A 98 -8.20 -1.88 -3.71
CA CYS A 98 -9.15 -1.59 -2.63
C CYS A 98 -10.04 -2.81 -2.38
N LEU A 99 -9.89 -3.45 -1.23
CA LEU A 99 -10.57 -4.68 -0.86
C LEU A 99 -11.31 -4.49 0.47
N ALA A 100 -12.63 -4.39 0.42
CA ALA A 100 -13.50 -4.37 1.59
C ALA A 100 -14.10 -5.75 1.83
N ARG A 101 -13.98 -6.29 3.05
CA ARG A 101 -14.43 -7.66 3.35
C ARG A 101 -15.94 -7.77 3.59
N ASN A 102 -16.52 -6.82 4.32
CA ASN A 102 -17.90 -6.90 4.81
C ASN A 102 -18.84 -5.83 4.25
N GLY A 103 -18.35 -4.93 3.41
CA GLY A 103 -19.10 -3.77 2.94
C GLY A 103 -18.61 -3.26 1.59
N ALA A 104 -19.08 -2.09 1.20
CA ALA A 104 -18.83 -1.55 -0.13
C ALA A 104 -17.43 -0.92 -0.25
N VAL A 105 -16.94 -0.92 -1.49
CA VAL A 105 -15.92 0.02 -1.97
C VAL A 105 -16.66 1.10 -2.76
N THR A 106 -16.72 2.32 -2.23
CA THR A 106 -17.37 3.46 -2.87
C THR A 106 -16.32 4.31 -3.58
N LEU A 107 -16.52 4.56 -4.88
CA LEU A 107 -15.63 5.35 -5.72
C LEU A 107 -16.38 6.61 -6.20
N ASP A 108 -15.77 7.77 -6.01
CA ASP A 108 -16.23 9.03 -6.58
C ASP A 108 -15.10 9.63 -7.43
N ASN A 109 -15.32 9.74 -8.75
CA ASN A 109 -14.38 10.26 -9.75
C ASN A 109 -12.89 9.96 -9.43
N SER A 110 -12.61 8.69 -9.16
CA SER A 110 -11.32 8.20 -8.68
C SER A 110 -10.72 7.18 -9.63
N VAL A 111 -9.39 7.03 -9.55
CA VAL A 111 -8.63 6.13 -10.43
C VAL A 111 -7.95 5.05 -9.62
N ILE A 112 -8.25 3.78 -9.93
CA ILE A 112 -7.60 2.62 -9.32
C ILE A 112 -6.75 1.93 -10.40
N THR A 113 -5.44 1.98 -10.24
CA THR A 113 -4.48 1.34 -11.15
C THR A 113 -3.94 0.09 -10.49
N LYS A 114 -4.23 -1.08 -11.08
CA LYS A 114 -3.61 -2.33 -10.66
C LYS A 114 -2.10 -2.26 -10.96
N PRO A 115 -1.22 -2.58 -9.99
CA PRO A 115 0.21 -2.60 -10.23
C PRO A 115 0.58 -3.57 -11.35
N ALA A 116 1.58 -3.19 -12.15
CA ALA A 116 2.10 -4.08 -13.19
C ALA A 116 2.66 -5.35 -12.55
N VAL A 117 2.38 -6.50 -13.17
CA VAL A 117 2.95 -7.76 -12.71
C VAL A 117 4.47 -7.68 -12.91
N VAL A 118 5.22 -7.67 -11.80
CA VAL A 118 6.66 -7.92 -11.85
C VAL A 118 6.86 -9.40 -12.15
N ALA A 119 7.23 -9.71 -13.39
CA ALA A 119 7.64 -11.06 -13.75
C ALA A 119 8.89 -11.41 -12.95
N PHE A 120 8.78 -12.42 -12.08
CA PHE A 120 9.94 -12.99 -11.42
C PHE A 120 10.69 -13.86 -12.42
N SER A 121 11.80 -13.36 -12.97
CA SER A 121 12.74 -14.21 -13.69
C SER A 121 13.53 -15.01 -12.67
N ALA A 122 13.19 -16.28 -12.49
CA ALA A 122 14.01 -17.21 -11.73
C ALA A 122 15.19 -17.64 -12.61
N THR A 123 16.32 -16.94 -12.51
CA THR A 123 17.61 -17.50 -12.97
C THR A 123 18.24 -18.23 -11.78
N GLN A 124 17.77 -19.45 -11.48
CA GLN A 124 18.54 -20.34 -10.63
C GLN A 124 19.61 -21.01 -11.48
N THR A 125 20.86 -20.53 -11.38
CA THR A 125 22.01 -21.34 -11.80
C THR A 125 22.39 -22.22 -10.61
N VAL A 126 21.94 -23.48 -10.61
CA VAL A 126 22.54 -24.48 -9.71
C VAL A 126 23.91 -24.84 -10.31
N SER A 127 24.96 -24.24 -9.79
CA SER A 127 26.34 -24.67 -10.04
C SER A 127 26.80 -25.47 -8.82
N GLY A 128 27.00 -26.78 -8.98
CA GLY A 128 27.80 -27.55 -8.02
C GLY A 128 27.17 -28.75 -7.31
N ILE A 129 26.34 -29.57 -7.97
CA ILE A 129 26.22 -30.97 -7.54
C ILE A 129 27.40 -31.76 -8.11
N SER A 130 28.50 -31.82 -7.37
CA SER A 130 29.55 -32.82 -7.58
C SER A 130 29.09 -34.13 -6.92
N LEU A 131 29.02 -35.21 -7.70
CA LEU A 131 28.89 -36.57 -7.15
C LEU A 131 30.30 -37.09 -6.90
N GLU A 132 30.73 -37.02 -5.65
CA GLU A 132 31.74 -37.91 -5.07
C GLU A 132 31.19 -38.50 -3.77
#